data_AF-A0A2E8EWR0-F1
#
_entry.id   AF-A0A2E8EWR0-F1
#
_cell.length_a   1.000
_cell.length_b   1.000
_cell.length_c   1.000
_cell.angle_alpha   90.00
_cell.angle_beta   90.00
_cell.angle_gamma   90.00
#
_symmetry.space_group_name_H-M   'P 1'
#
loop_
_entity.id
_entity.type
_entity.pdbx_description
1 polymer ?
#
loop_
_entity_poly.entity_id
_entity_poly.type
_entity_poly.pdbx_seq_one_letter_code
_entity_poly.pdbx_strand_id
1 'polypeptide(L)'
;MAGYVEIGIKEFREVVEDEMGFKCINGGEDGGRAKEYIYERIVQHRNEEDFMSALRGDVFRYSIRIFSSIDKRTNITRESGQDAIRVTLFDTEKQRPVRVEKRVHRTKNALTTMRKRAREMWKYVATKSNTCPECKSLLVKRTAKRTKKDFMGCSKFPECKHTQDL
;
A
#
# COMPACT_ATOMS: atom_id res chain seq x y z
N MET A 1 -2.42 -26.15 11.87
CA MET A 1 -1.77 -25.10 11.03
C MET A 1 -2.53 -25.02 9.72
N ALA A 2 -2.94 -23.83 9.27
CA ALA A 2 -3.51 -23.70 7.93
C ALA A 2 -2.41 -23.96 6.89
N GLY A 3 -2.62 -24.94 6.01
CA GLY A 3 -1.69 -25.25 4.94
C GLY A 3 -1.50 -24.06 4.00
N TYR A 4 -0.30 -23.95 3.41
CA TYR A 4 -0.05 -23.02 2.32
C TYR A 4 -0.85 -23.46 1.09
N VAL A 5 -1.34 -22.49 0.33
CA VAL A 5 -2.09 -22.69 -0.91
C VAL A 5 -1.39 -21.95 -2.05
N GLU A 6 -1.42 -22.57 -3.21
CA GLU A 6 -1.03 -21.91 -4.45
C GLU A 6 -2.13 -20.94 -4.87
N ILE A 7 -1.75 -19.72 -5.27
CA ILE A 7 -2.68 -18.72 -5.83
C ILE A 7 -2.10 -18.32 -7.17
N GLY A 8 -2.78 -18.72 -8.24
CA GLY A 8 -2.38 -18.44 -9.61
C GLY A 8 -2.62 -16.98 -10.00
N ILE A 9 -1.97 -16.54 -11.09
CA ILE A 9 -2.10 -15.15 -11.55
C ILE A 9 -3.54 -14.77 -11.93
N LYS A 10 -4.32 -15.69 -12.51
CA LYS A 10 -5.70 -15.41 -12.95
C LYS A 10 -6.60 -15.08 -11.75
N GLU A 11 -6.63 -15.97 -10.77
CA GLU A 11 -7.36 -15.79 -9.51
C GLU A 11 -6.95 -14.49 -8.80
N PHE A 12 -5.64 -14.21 -8.75
CA PHE A 12 -5.14 -13.01 -8.10
C PHE A 12 -5.59 -11.72 -8.82
N ARG A 13 -5.58 -11.72 -10.16
CA ARG A 13 -6.00 -10.57 -10.97
C ARG A 13 -7.48 -10.30 -10.88
N GLU A 14 -8.32 -11.33 -10.92
CA GLU A 14 -9.77 -11.19 -10.73
C GLU A 14 -10.08 -10.44 -9.42
N VAL A 15 -9.42 -10.83 -8.33
CA VAL A 15 -9.60 -10.15 -7.05
C VAL A 15 -9.03 -8.73 -7.03
N VAL A 16 -7.82 -8.53 -7.53
CA VAL A 16 -7.09 -7.26 -7.33
C VAL A 16 -7.45 -6.21 -8.38
N GLU A 17 -7.60 -6.62 -9.64
CA GLU A 17 -7.97 -5.73 -10.74
C GLU A 17 -9.48 -5.55 -10.81
N ASP A 18 -10.23 -6.64 -10.95
CA ASP A 18 -11.67 -6.55 -11.28
C ASP A 18 -12.50 -6.15 -10.06
N GLU A 19 -12.33 -6.83 -8.92
CA GLU A 19 -13.10 -6.50 -7.72
C GLU A 19 -12.57 -5.26 -6.97
N MET A 20 -11.24 -5.13 -6.84
CA MET A 20 -10.62 -4.09 -6.03
C MET A 20 -10.18 -2.86 -6.83
N GLY A 21 -10.23 -2.88 -8.17
CA GLY A 21 -9.93 -1.73 -9.02
C GLY A 21 -8.47 -1.26 -8.98
N PHE A 22 -7.53 -2.14 -8.67
CA PHE A 22 -6.10 -1.83 -8.78
C PHE A 22 -5.64 -2.04 -10.23
N LYS A 23 -4.58 -1.34 -10.63
CA LYS A 23 -3.98 -1.48 -11.96
C LYS A 23 -2.59 -2.09 -11.83
N CYS A 24 -2.26 -3.09 -12.64
CA CYS A 24 -0.91 -3.61 -12.72
C CYS A 24 0.03 -2.54 -13.33
N ILE A 25 1.05 -2.11 -12.59
CA ILE A 25 1.97 -1.05 -13.03
C ILE A 25 3.26 -1.58 -13.67
N ASN A 26 3.44 -2.90 -13.68
CA ASN A 26 4.65 -3.53 -14.19
C ASN A 26 4.35 -4.77 -15.04
N GLY A 27 3.16 -4.83 -15.66
CA GLY A 27 2.71 -5.95 -16.49
C GLY A 27 2.97 -5.82 -18.00
N GLY A 28 3.43 -4.67 -18.49
CA GLY A 28 3.70 -4.42 -19.92
C GLY A 28 5.06 -4.94 -20.42
N GLU A 29 5.38 -4.72 -21.69
CA GLU A 29 6.60 -5.19 -22.38
C GLU A 29 7.90 -4.80 -21.66
N ASP A 30 7.94 -3.61 -21.05
CA ASP A 30 9.09 -3.12 -20.27
C ASP A 30 9.19 -3.72 -18.86
N GLY A 31 8.19 -4.50 -18.44
CA GLY A 31 8.17 -5.48 -17.33
C GLY A 31 8.57 -5.04 -15.93
N GLY A 32 9.17 -3.86 -15.73
CA GLY A 32 9.89 -3.47 -14.51
C GLY A 32 10.97 -4.48 -14.07
N ARG A 33 11.91 -4.05 -13.22
CA ARG A 33 12.93 -4.96 -12.65
C ARG A 33 12.37 -5.95 -11.62
N ALA A 34 11.15 -5.73 -11.13
CA ALA A 34 10.54 -6.55 -10.09
C ALA A 34 10.10 -7.91 -10.63
N LYS A 35 10.57 -8.99 -9.99
CA LYS A 35 10.24 -10.39 -10.32
C LYS A 35 8.78 -10.77 -10.02
N GLU A 36 8.03 -9.88 -9.39
CA GLU A 36 6.63 -10.07 -9.02
C GLU A 36 5.74 -8.95 -9.57
N TYR A 37 4.45 -9.24 -9.74
CA TYR A 37 3.47 -8.24 -10.16
C TYR A 37 3.18 -7.24 -9.05
N ILE A 38 3.14 -5.96 -9.42
CA ILE A 38 2.82 -4.85 -8.54
C ILE A 38 1.55 -4.22 -9.06
N TYR A 39 0.56 -4.12 -8.18
CA TYR A 39 -0.73 -3.52 -8.46
C TYR A 39 -0.85 -2.25 -7.64
N GLU A 40 -1.30 -1.17 -8.25
CA GLU A 40 -1.42 0.14 -7.63
C GLU A 40 -2.84 0.67 -7.74
N ARG A 41 -3.33 1.26 -6.64
CA ARG A 41 -4.54 2.05 -6.64
C ARG A 41 -4.31 3.33 -5.86
N ILE A 42 -4.58 4.45 -6.52
CA ILE A 42 -4.53 5.78 -5.92
C ILE A 42 -5.60 5.88 -4.83
N VAL A 43 -5.26 6.50 -3.69
CA VAL A 43 -6.17 6.68 -2.56
C VAL A 43 -6.39 8.16 -2.29
N GLN A 44 -7.67 8.55 -2.26
CA GLN A 44 -8.09 9.90 -1.93
C GLN A 44 -7.97 10.13 -0.42
N HIS A 45 -7.33 11.23 -0.03
CA HIS A 45 -7.26 11.71 1.34
C HIS A 45 -8.50 12.56 1.64
N ARG A 46 -9.68 11.93 1.76
CA ARG A 46 -11.02 12.58 1.87
C ARG A 46 -11.10 13.73 2.91
N ASN A 47 -10.62 14.90 2.55
CA ASN A 47 -10.89 16.20 3.12
C ASN A 47 -11.61 17.04 2.03
N GLU A 48 -12.22 18.17 2.38
CA GLU A 48 -12.96 19.01 1.41
C GLU A 48 -12.07 19.52 0.27
N GLU A 49 -10.78 19.71 0.54
CA GLU A 49 -9.81 20.10 -0.47
C GLU A 49 -9.51 18.98 -1.45
N ASP A 50 -9.46 17.72 -1.02
CA ASP A 50 -9.23 16.54 -1.85
C ASP A 50 -10.37 16.30 -2.85
N PHE A 51 -11.62 16.64 -2.49
CA PHE A 51 -12.74 16.63 -3.43
C PHE A 51 -12.60 17.74 -4.48
N MET A 52 -12.23 18.94 -4.05
CA MET A 52 -11.98 20.06 -4.97
C MET A 52 -10.75 19.82 -5.85
N SER A 53 -9.72 19.16 -5.30
CA SER A 53 -8.51 18.73 -5.98
C SER A 53 -8.79 17.61 -6.99
N ALA A 54 -9.65 16.65 -6.65
CA ALA A 54 -10.16 15.66 -7.60
C ALA A 54 -10.85 16.33 -8.80
N LEU A 55 -11.68 17.35 -8.55
CA LEU A 55 -12.38 18.11 -9.58
C LEU A 55 -11.46 19.02 -10.40
N ARG A 56 -10.35 19.48 -9.81
CA ARG A 56 -9.31 20.29 -10.48
C ARG A 56 -8.29 19.45 -11.27
N GLY A 57 -8.32 18.12 -11.12
CA GLY A 57 -7.36 17.21 -11.74
C GLY A 57 -6.02 17.11 -11.00
N ASP A 58 -5.96 17.48 -9.72
CA ASP A 58 -4.76 17.42 -8.91
C ASP A 58 -4.28 15.98 -8.67
N VAL A 59 -2.97 15.83 -8.55
CA VAL A 59 -2.30 14.53 -8.38
C VAL A 59 -2.43 14.07 -6.94
N PHE A 60 -3.16 12.98 -6.70
CA PHE A 60 -3.20 12.34 -5.40
C PHE A 60 -1.84 11.72 -5.06
N ARG A 61 -1.26 12.17 -3.95
CA ARG A 61 0.09 11.79 -3.52
C ARG A 61 0.24 10.33 -3.04
N TYR A 62 -0.83 9.71 -2.56
CA TYR A 62 -0.73 8.38 -1.94
C TYR A 62 -1.41 7.31 -2.77
N SER A 63 -0.75 6.15 -2.83
CA SER A 63 -1.31 4.95 -3.45
C SER A 63 -1.16 3.75 -2.51
N ILE A 64 -2.08 2.79 -2.61
CA ILE A 64 -1.86 1.46 -2.05
C ILE A 64 -1.22 0.63 -3.15
N ARG A 65 -0.13 -0.05 -2.81
CA ARG A 65 0.53 -1.04 -3.65
C ARG A 65 0.35 -2.43 -3.06
N ILE A 66 -0.03 -3.37 -3.91
CA ILE A 66 -0.12 -4.79 -3.61
C ILE A 66 0.94 -5.51 -4.43
N PHE A 67 1.85 -6.19 -3.74
CA PHE A 67 2.87 -7.04 -4.33
C PHE A 67 2.35 -8.48 -4.28
N SER A 68 2.19 -9.09 -5.45
CA SER A 68 1.49 -10.37 -5.54
C SER A 68 2.28 -11.54 -4.99
N SER A 69 3.60 -11.44 -4.88
CA SER A 69 4.51 -12.56 -4.66
C SER A 69 4.42 -13.67 -5.71
N ILE A 70 3.80 -13.43 -6.87
CA ILE A 70 3.72 -14.37 -8.00
C ILE A 70 4.92 -14.12 -8.90
N ASP A 71 5.69 -15.17 -9.20
CA ASP A 71 6.85 -15.05 -10.08
C ASP A 71 6.36 -14.80 -11.52
N LYS A 72 6.83 -13.72 -12.14
CA LYS A 72 6.41 -13.35 -13.50
C LYS A 72 6.84 -14.35 -14.58
N ARG A 73 7.90 -15.13 -14.36
CA ARG A 73 8.34 -16.13 -15.35
C ARG A 73 7.41 -17.33 -15.39
N THR A 74 6.93 -17.76 -14.24
CA THR A 74 6.16 -19.00 -14.11
C THR A 74 4.66 -18.76 -13.94
N ASN A 75 4.25 -17.52 -13.63
CA ASN A 75 2.86 -17.13 -13.32
C ASN A 75 2.24 -17.85 -12.12
N ILE A 76 3.08 -18.54 -11.35
CA ILE A 76 2.74 -19.29 -10.14
C ILE A 76 3.66 -18.86 -9.01
N THR A 77 3.33 -19.28 -7.79
CA THR A 77 4.25 -19.11 -6.66
C THR A 77 5.34 -20.14 -6.60
N ARG A 78 6.42 -19.82 -5.91
CA ARG A 78 7.47 -20.76 -5.54
C ARG A 78 6.95 -21.70 -4.45
N GLU A 79 7.68 -22.80 -4.24
CA GLU A 79 7.33 -23.79 -3.23
C GLU A 79 7.21 -23.18 -1.81
N SER A 80 6.34 -23.83 -1.04
CA SER A 80 5.79 -23.42 0.25
C SER A 80 6.76 -22.71 1.22
N GLY A 81 6.34 -21.54 1.73
CA GLY A 81 6.91 -20.93 2.94
C GLY A 81 7.69 -19.62 2.76
N GLN A 82 8.18 -19.30 1.55
CA GLN A 82 8.97 -18.08 1.30
C GLN A 82 8.16 -16.93 0.69
N ASP A 83 7.02 -17.22 0.07
CA ASP A 83 6.23 -16.23 -0.67
C ASP A 83 5.07 -15.65 0.16
N ALA A 84 5.01 -14.32 0.25
CA ALA A 84 3.98 -13.62 0.97
C ALA A 84 3.56 -12.33 0.25
N ILE A 85 2.26 -12.11 0.20
CA ILE A 85 1.66 -10.91 -0.37
C ILE A 85 2.00 -9.73 0.54
N ARG A 86 2.39 -8.60 -0.04
CA ARG A 86 2.67 -7.37 0.71
C ARG A 86 1.69 -6.28 0.29
N VAL A 87 1.11 -5.63 1.28
CA VAL A 87 0.27 -4.44 1.09
C VAL A 87 1.00 -3.25 1.70
N THR A 88 1.19 -2.20 0.91
CA THR A 88 2.01 -1.05 1.28
C THR A 88 1.30 0.23 0.91
N LEU A 89 1.27 1.19 1.82
CA LEU A 89 0.94 2.57 1.48
C LEU A 89 2.20 3.24 0.93
N PHE A 90 2.09 3.87 -0.23
CA PHE A 90 3.20 4.39 -1.01
C PHE A 90 3.02 5.89 -1.28
N ASP A 91 4.12 6.63 -1.23
CA ASP A 91 4.19 8.05 -1.58
C ASP A 91 4.66 8.16 -3.04
N THR A 92 3.77 8.59 -3.94
CA THR A 92 4.04 8.69 -5.38
C THR A 92 4.95 9.87 -5.72
N GLU A 93 4.94 10.94 -4.93
CA GLU A 93 5.86 12.06 -5.10
C GLU A 93 7.28 11.67 -4.71
N LYS A 94 7.45 11.05 -3.53
CA LYS A 94 8.77 10.69 -2.99
C LYS A 94 9.26 9.30 -3.39
N GLN A 95 8.46 8.56 -4.17
CA GLN A 95 8.76 7.23 -4.65
C GLN A 95 9.23 6.27 -3.54
N ARG A 96 8.54 6.29 -2.39
CA ARG A 96 8.92 5.48 -1.22
C ARG A 96 7.72 4.93 -0.45
N PRO A 97 7.86 3.77 0.23
CA PRO A 97 6.83 3.27 1.11
C PRO A 97 6.68 4.19 2.33
N VAL A 98 5.42 4.44 2.69
CA VAL A 98 5.02 5.23 3.84
C VAL A 98 4.70 4.33 5.03
N ARG A 99 3.94 3.27 4.77
CA ARG A 99 3.54 2.28 5.76
C ARG A 99 3.57 0.90 5.13
N VAL A 100 4.29 -0.01 5.78
CA VAL A 100 4.40 -1.41 5.36
C VAL A 100 3.69 -2.26 6.40
N GLU A 101 2.65 -2.98 5.97
CA GLU A 101 1.96 -3.94 6.85
C GLU A 101 2.74 -5.24 6.99
N LYS A 102 2.34 -6.06 7.96
CA LYS A 102 2.86 -7.43 8.10
C LYS A 102 2.58 -8.21 6.81
N ARG A 103 3.53 -9.07 6.44
CA ARG A 103 3.41 -9.98 5.29
C ARG A 103 2.16 -10.85 5.44
N VAL A 104 1.42 -11.03 4.34
CA VAL A 104 0.27 -11.92 4.28
C VAL A 104 0.71 -13.26 3.70
N HIS A 105 0.82 -14.27 4.56
CA HIS A 105 1.15 -15.64 4.14
C HIS A 105 0.02 -16.22 3.28
N ARG A 106 0.39 -17.01 2.26
CA ARG A 106 -0.52 -17.65 1.33
C ARG A 106 -1.24 -18.85 1.93
N THR A 107 -2.06 -18.59 2.93
CA THR A 107 -3.04 -19.55 3.47
C THR A 107 -4.36 -19.44 2.71
N LYS A 108 -5.32 -20.34 2.97
CA LYS A 108 -6.69 -20.25 2.38
C LYS A 108 -7.35 -18.87 2.52
N ASN A 109 -6.98 -18.10 3.56
CA ASN A 109 -7.55 -16.77 3.83
C ASN A 109 -6.65 -15.61 3.35
N ALA A 110 -5.65 -15.87 2.50
CA ALA A 110 -4.68 -14.88 2.08
C ALA A 110 -5.32 -13.70 1.34
N LEU A 111 -6.17 -13.95 0.35
CA LEU A 111 -6.84 -12.89 -0.42
C LEU A 111 -7.78 -12.06 0.47
N THR A 112 -8.54 -12.72 1.35
CA THR A 112 -9.39 -12.04 2.35
C THR A 112 -8.57 -11.18 3.31
N THR A 113 -7.42 -11.69 3.78
CA THR A 113 -6.51 -10.94 4.66
C THR A 113 -5.88 -9.76 3.92
N MET A 114 -5.43 -9.95 2.68
CA MET A 114 -4.91 -8.89 1.81
C MET A 114 -5.96 -7.78 1.61
N ARG A 115 -7.20 -8.14 1.24
CA ARG A 115 -8.33 -7.20 1.12
C ARG A 115 -8.52 -6.40 2.42
N LYS A 116 -8.50 -7.06 3.57
CA LYS A 116 -8.61 -6.40 4.88
C LYS A 116 -7.49 -5.38 5.11
N ARG A 117 -6.23 -5.76 4.83
CA ARG A 117 -5.07 -4.86 4.98
C ARG A 117 -5.14 -3.66 4.05
N ALA A 118 -5.57 -3.86 2.80
CA ALA A 118 -5.77 -2.77 1.85
C ALA A 118 -6.87 -1.81 2.35
N ARG A 119 -7.98 -2.34 2.87
CA ARG A 119 -9.05 -1.52 3.47
C ARG A 119 -8.56 -0.74 4.69
N GLU A 120 -7.73 -1.33 5.55
CA GLU A 120 -7.12 -0.66 6.69
C GLU A 120 -6.21 0.50 6.26
N MET A 121 -5.42 0.33 5.18
CA MET A 121 -4.65 1.43 4.59
C MET A 121 -5.56 2.56 4.07
N TRP A 122 -6.65 2.20 3.39
CA TRP A 122 -7.62 3.19 2.91
C TRP A 122 -8.22 3.98 4.07
N LYS A 123 -8.66 3.30 5.12
CA LYS A 123 -9.19 3.93 6.33
C LYS A 123 -8.15 4.83 6.98
N TYR A 124 -6.90 4.38 7.05
CA TYR A 124 -5.80 5.17 7.61
C TYR A 124 -5.61 6.49 6.88
N VAL A 125 -5.59 6.45 5.54
CA VAL A 125 -5.49 7.65 4.69
C VAL A 125 -6.71 8.55 4.85
N ALA A 126 -7.92 8.00 4.94
CA ALA A 126 -9.15 8.79 5.06
C ALA A 126 -9.39 9.37 6.48
N THR A 127 -8.58 9.00 7.47
CA THR A 127 -8.79 9.44 8.86
C THR A 127 -8.23 10.83 9.10
N LYS A 128 -9.07 11.77 9.53
CA LYS A 128 -8.70 13.18 9.79
C LYS A 128 -7.57 13.33 10.82
N SER A 129 -7.53 12.51 11.88
CA SER A 129 -6.45 12.57 12.87
C SER A 129 -5.08 12.14 12.31
N ASN A 130 -5.05 11.43 11.17
CA ASN A 130 -3.81 11.13 10.46
C ASN A 130 -3.47 12.21 9.42
N THR A 131 -4.14 13.36 9.42
CA THR A 131 -3.86 14.47 8.53
C THR A 131 -2.98 15.49 9.24
N CYS A 132 -1.90 15.91 8.59
CA CYS A 132 -1.02 16.94 9.14
C CYS A 132 -1.76 18.28 9.16
N PRO A 133 -1.87 18.97 10.31
CA PRO A 133 -2.56 20.25 10.40
C PRO A 133 -1.82 21.38 9.65
N GLU A 134 -0.51 21.26 9.45
CA GLU A 134 0.29 22.31 8.78
C GLU A 134 0.25 22.22 7.26
N CYS A 135 0.39 21.02 6.70
CA CYS A 135 0.55 20.84 5.24
C CYS A 135 -0.43 19.85 4.61
N LYS A 136 -1.39 19.33 5.40
CA LYS A 136 -2.46 18.40 4.97
C LYS A 136 -1.99 17.08 4.36
N SER A 137 -0.69 16.81 4.40
CA SER A 137 -0.10 15.51 4.08
C SER A 137 -0.36 14.51 5.21
N LEU A 138 -0.20 13.23 4.92
CA LEU A 138 -0.44 12.17 5.90
C LEU A 138 0.60 12.19 7.04
N LEU A 139 0.13 12.10 8.28
CA LEU A 139 0.93 11.80 9.46
C LEU A 139 1.14 10.30 9.57
N VAL A 140 2.37 9.90 9.84
CA VAL A 140 2.79 8.51 9.80
C VAL A 140 3.47 8.13 11.09
N LYS A 141 3.17 6.93 11.61
CA LYS A 141 3.82 6.40 12.80
C LYS A 141 5.32 6.19 12.53
N ARG A 142 6.17 6.81 13.33
CA ARG A 142 7.63 6.69 13.29
C ARG A 142 8.16 6.39 14.67
N THR A 143 9.32 5.74 14.75
CA THR A 143 10.01 5.47 16.02
C THR A 143 11.22 6.37 16.14
N ALA A 144 11.30 7.12 17.24
CA ALA A 144 12.42 8.01 17.50
C ALA A 144 13.70 7.20 17.77
N LYS A 145 14.79 7.51 17.05
CA LYS A 145 16.05 6.76 17.12
C LYS A 145 16.63 6.69 18.54
N ARG A 146 16.56 7.80 19.28
CA ARG A 146 17.15 7.98 20.62
C ARG A 146 16.26 7.43 21.73
N THR A 147 14.99 7.82 21.77
CA THR A 147 14.08 7.48 22.87
C THR A 147 13.34 6.17 22.67
N LYS A 148 13.38 5.59 21.46
CA LYS A 148 12.59 4.42 21.04
C LYS A 148 11.07 4.58 21.22
N LYS A 149 10.60 5.80 21.49
CA LYS A 149 9.18 6.12 21.55
C LYS A 149 8.64 6.30 20.16
N ASP A 150 7.43 5.81 19.96
CA ASP A 150 6.71 6.06 18.73
C ASP A 150 6.06 7.46 18.78
N PHE A 151 5.97 8.10 17.62
CA PHE A 151 5.30 9.39 17.43
C PHE A 151 4.68 9.44 16.02
N MET A 152 3.76 10.37 15.80
CA MET A 152 3.23 10.68 14.48
C MET A 152 4.08 11.77 13.83
N GLY A 153 4.74 11.49 12.72
CA GLY A 153 5.53 12.47 11.97
C GLY A 153 4.99 12.69 10.56
N CYS A 154 5.10 13.90 10.03
CA CYS A 154 4.63 14.19 8.68
C CYS A 154 5.36 13.34 7.61
N SER A 155 4.62 12.77 6.66
CA SER A 155 5.18 12.05 5.49
C SER A 155 5.99 12.99 4.56
N LYS A 156 5.64 14.28 4.56
CA LYS A 156 6.34 15.36 3.84
C LYS A 156 7.58 15.88 4.59
N PHE A 157 8.18 15.11 5.50
CA PHE A 157 9.53 15.41 6.00
C PHE A 157 10.58 15.21 4.88
N PRO A 158 11.56 16.12 4.68
CA PRO A 158 11.97 17.22 5.56
C PRO A 158 11.26 18.57 5.38
N GLU A 159 10.41 18.72 4.37
CA GLU A 159 9.75 19.98 4.02
C GLU A 159 8.71 20.42 5.06
N CYS A 160 8.05 19.46 5.71
CA CYS A 160 7.22 19.68 6.89
C CYS A 160 7.77 18.85 8.07
N LYS A 161 8.07 19.54 9.17
CA LYS A 161 8.66 18.96 10.39
C LYS A 161 7.65 18.71 11.49
N HIS A 162 6.35 18.87 11.22
CA HIS A 162 5.29 18.61 12.18
C HIS A 162 5.36 17.20 12.76
N THR A 163 5.24 17.12 14.08
CA THR A 163 5.15 15.87 14.84
C THR A 163 4.08 15.97 15.92
N GLN A 164 3.45 14.84 16.23
CA GLN A 164 2.49 14.70 17.33
C GLN A 164 2.86 13.46 18.14
N ASP A 165 2.59 13.50 19.43
CA ASP A 165 2.71 12.32 20.29
C ASP A 165 1.59 11.31 19.98
N LEU A 166 1.87 10.03 20.24
CA LEU A 166 0.95 8.91 20.03
C LEU A 166 0.17 8.55 21.30
#